data_AF-A0A956H603-F1
#
_entry.id   AF-A0A956H603-F1
#
_cell.length_a   1.000
_cell.length_b   1.000
_cell.length_c   1.000
_cell.angle_alpha   90.00
_cell.angle_beta   90.00
_cell.angle_gamma   90.00
#
_symmetry.space_group_name_H-M   'P 1'
#
loop_
_entity.id
_entity.type
_entity.pdbx_description
1 polymer ?
#
loop_
_entity_poly.entity_id
_entity_poly.type
_entity_poly.pdbx_seq_one_letter_code
_entity_poly.pdbx_strand_id
1 'polypeptide(L)'
;FDDRGEWLAAALGEQGEILLWSMAEIADGRLAPMVVGIHGENGKSAGAFSVAFGPRRLASTGNDGRVVLWPLPGSSGEPWEFEGHQGRATHLAYSDDHRRLAVVFSDHIMVWTLDEDGLPATEPVKLPHGTYLHGFVFDRSGRFLVSVGADSQAYFWDLERPETSVRYPAATGEARAVRFIFDDRYFAVLSGDATGRLWPSQSSVQPASNEAMVLAVDPQPIYLATAHDGRTILVGSRGDPIRLLRLVDSFELEPLAARLRAATDYCLTVDERMRLLGELRGAAEEAARVCNEQVGAPPLFRPGAHDHSHDRK
;
A
#
# COMPACT_ATOMS: atom_id res chain seq x y z
N PHE A 1 -8.75 13.95 0.34
CA PHE A 1 -8.98 15.03 1.32
C PHE A 1 -7.68 15.76 1.53
N ASP A 2 -7.73 17.04 1.87
CA ASP A 2 -6.57 17.73 2.44
C ASP A 2 -6.35 17.30 3.90
N ASP A 3 -5.23 17.69 4.49
CA ASP A 3 -4.85 17.26 5.84
C ASP A 3 -5.82 17.71 6.93
N ARG A 4 -6.56 18.80 6.67
CA ARG A 4 -7.57 19.34 7.60
C ARG A 4 -8.95 18.72 7.40
N GLY A 5 -9.16 17.98 6.32
CA GLY A 5 -10.48 17.46 5.93
C GLY A 5 -11.47 18.57 5.54
N GLU A 6 -10.98 19.77 5.22
CA GLU A 6 -11.79 20.90 4.77
C GLU A 6 -12.13 20.79 3.28
N TRP A 7 -11.28 20.11 2.52
CA TRP A 7 -11.40 19.97 1.08
C TRP A 7 -11.33 18.53 0.62
N LEU A 8 -12.17 18.20 -0.37
CA LEU A 8 -12.15 16.94 -1.10
C LEU A 8 -11.77 17.22 -2.54
N ALA A 9 -10.74 16.56 -3.05
CA ALA A 9 -10.39 16.57 -4.46
C ALA A 9 -10.65 15.19 -5.07
N ALA A 10 -11.04 15.18 -6.34
CA ALA A 10 -11.16 13.95 -7.10
C ALA A 10 -10.80 14.18 -8.57
N ALA A 11 -10.06 13.23 -9.14
CA ALA A 11 -9.94 13.05 -10.58
C ALA A 11 -11.10 12.16 -11.02
N LEU A 12 -12.21 12.76 -11.47
CA LEU A 12 -13.39 12.02 -11.91
C LEU A 12 -13.62 12.26 -13.40
N GLY A 13 -13.50 11.19 -14.19
CA GLY A 13 -14.27 11.05 -15.43
C GLY A 13 -13.55 11.29 -16.75
N GLU A 14 -14.22 10.81 -17.81
CA GLU A 14 -13.79 10.69 -19.22
C GLU A 14 -13.26 11.99 -19.86
N GLN A 15 -13.53 13.14 -19.23
CA GLN A 15 -13.13 14.48 -19.65
C GLN A 15 -11.81 14.96 -19.01
N GLY A 16 -11.21 14.20 -18.09
CA GLY A 16 -9.93 14.55 -17.49
C GLY A 16 -9.98 15.61 -16.40
N GLU A 17 -11.17 15.92 -15.90
CA GLU A 17 -11.40 17.03 -14.96
C GLU A 17 -10.84 16.72 -13.56
N ILE A 18 -10.25 17.75 -12.96
CA ILE A 18 -9.80 17.78 -11.58
C ILE A 18 -10.80 18.61 -10.78
N LEU A 19 -11.57 17.91 -9.96
CA LEU A 19 -12.70 18.48 -9.22
C LEU A 19 -12.33 18.68 -7.76
N LEU A 20 -12.87 19.75 -7.19
CA LEU A 20 -12.64 20.15 -5.80
C LEU A 20 -13.94 20.57 -5.13
N TRP A 21 -14.18 20.07 -3.92
CA TRP A 21 -15.31 20.42 -3.08
C TRP A 21 -14.85 20.94 -1.73
N SER A 22 -15.53 21.97 -1.23
CA SER A 22 -15.43 22.36 0.18
C SER A 22 -16.39 21.49 1.01
N MET A 23 -15.88 20.92 2.10
CA MET A 23 -16.68 20.12 3.01
C MET A 23 -17.70 20.96 3.80
N ALA A 24 -17.40 22.24 4.04
CA ALA A 24 -18.35 23.18 4.64
C ALA A 24 -19.54 23.43 3.70
N GLU A 25 -19.27 23.65 2.42
CA GLU A 25 -20.31 23.90 1.42
C GLU A 25 -21.18 22.65 1.16
N ILE A 26 -20.56 21.46 1.17
CA ILE A 26 -21.29 20.20 1.15
C ILE A 26 -22.21 20.07 2.37
N ALA A 27 -21.74 20.43 3.57
CA ALA A 27 -22.54 20.39 4.78
C ALA A 27 -23.75 21.34 4.71
N ASP A 28 -23.59 22.48 4.02
CA ASP A 28 -24.66 23.44 3.73
C ASP A 28 -25.57 23.03 2.55
N GLY A 29 -25.36 21.84 1.98
CA GLY A 29 -26.16 21.27 0.90
C GLY A 29 -25.72 21.67 -0.51
N ARG A 30 -24.60 22.40 -0.65
CA ARG A 30 -24.03 22.77 -1.95
C ARG A 30 -23.02 21.72 -2.43
N LEU A 31 -23.51 20.82 -3.27
CA LEU A 31 -22.73 19.67 -3.76
C LEU A 31 -21.93 19.93 -5.06
N ALA A 32 -22.06 21.12 -5.66
CA ALA A 32 -21.41 21.43 -6.93
C ALA A 32 -19.87 21.58 -6.76
N PRO A 33 -19.05 20.84 -7.52
CA PRO A 33 -17.60 21.00 -7.50
C PRO A 33 -17.14 22.28 -8.18
N MET A 34 -15.96 22.72 -7.80
CA MET A 34 -15.11 23.60 -8.60
C MET A 34 -14.23 22.76 -9.53
N VAL A 35 -14.12 23.16 -10.79
CA VAL A 35 -13.13 22.59 -11.71
C VAL A 35 -11.83 23.36 -11.54
N VAL A 36 -10.79 22.68 -11.07
CA VAL A 36 -9.47 23.29 -10.80
C VAL A 36 -8.54 23.16 -12.01
N GLY A 37 -8.74 22.10 -12.80
CA GLY A 37 -7.93 21.82 -13.98
C GLY A 37 -8.54 20.71 -14.82
N ILE A 38 -8.00 20.52 -16.02
CA ILE A 38 -8.42 19.47 -16.95
C ILE A 38 -7.17 18.89 -17.61
N HIS A 39 -7.05 17.56 -17.60
CA HIS A 39 -6.07 16.82 -18.38
C HIS A 39 -6.48 16.71 -19.84
N GLY A 40 -5.53 16.88 -20.76
CA GLY A 40 -5.78 16.94 -22.19
C GLY A 40 -4.82 17.86 -22.94
N GLU A 41 -4.87 17.75 -24.27
CA GLU A 41 -4.07 18.56 -25.19
C GLU A 41 -4.90 18.92 -26.43
N ASN A 42 -4.75 20.14 -26.94
CA ASN A 42 -5.37 20.58 -28.20
C ASN A 42 -6.89 20.34 -28.29
N GLY A 43 -7.60 20.52 -27.17
CA GLY A 43 -9.06 20.33 -27.09
C GLY A 43 -9.52 18.87 -26.99
N LYS A 44 -8.61 17.91 -26.84
CA LYS A 44 -8.94 16.51 -26.54
C LYS A 44 -8.68 16.23 -25.07
N SER A 45 -9.73 15.86 -24.36
CA SER A 45 -9.64 15.32 -23.00
C SER A 45 -8.74 14.08 -22.96
N ALA A 46 -7.99 13.96 -21.87
CA ALA A 46 -7.37 12.73 -21.43
C ALA A 46 -7.81 12.40 -19.99
N GLY A 47 -8.18 11.15 -19.71
CA GLY A 47 -8.64 10.76 -18.37
C GLY A 47 -7.58 11.05 -17.29
N ALA A 48 -8.01 11.69 -16.20
CA ALA A 48 -7.19 11.90 -15.01
C ALA A 48 -7.20 10.63 -14.14
N PHE A 49 -6.07 10.30 -13.50
CA PHE A 49 -5.91 9.06 -12.74
C PHE A 49 -5.73 9.27 -11.24
N SER A 50 -4.99 10.28 -10.84
CA SER A 50 -4.65 10.50 -9.44
C SER A 50 -4.60 11.98 -9.12
N VAL A 51 -4.96 12.31 -7.88
CA VAL A 51 -4.84 13.65 -7.29
C VAL A 51 -4.31 13.55 -5.87
N ALA A 52 -3.52 14.54 -5.46
CA ALA A 52 -3.11 14.67 -4.06
C ALA A 52 -2.94 16.15 -3.70
N PHE A 53 -3.34 16.50 -2.48
CA PHE A 53 -3.10 17.83 -1.93
C PHE A 53 -1.65 17.97 -1.51
N GLY A 54 -0.99 18.99 -2.04
CA GLY A 54 0.23 19.55 -1.49
C GLY A 54 -0.09 20.77 -0.61
N PRO A 55 0.94 21.49 -0.14
CA PRO A 55 0.77 22.56 0.84
C PRO A 55 0.12 23.81 0.25
N ARG A 56 0.30 24.05 -1.06
CA ARG A 56 -0.23 25.22 -1.78
C ARG A 56 -0.90 24.89 -3.12
N ARG A 57 -0.72 23.66 -3.58
CA ARG A 57 -1.10 23.20 -4.92
C ARG A 57 -1.67 21.79 -4.86
N LEU A 58 -2.59 21.48 -5.75
CA LEU A 58 -3.11 20.14 -5.98
C LEU A 58 -2.31 19.50 -7.12
N ALA A 59 -1.64 18.38 -6.87
CA ALA A 59 -1.00 17.62 -7.93
C ALA A 59 -2.02 16.70 -8.60
N SER A 60 -1.90 16.52 -9.91
CA SER A 60 -2.66 15.53 -10.67
C SER A 60 -1.81 14.82 -11.73
N THR A 61 -2.25 13.61 -12.12
CA THR A 61 -1.70 12.84 -13.23
C THR A 61 -2.80 12.39 -14.18
N GLY A 62 -2.47 12.23 -15.46
CA GLY A 62 -3.45 11.83 -16.48
C GLY A 62 -2.90 10.93 -17.59
N ASN A 63 -3.82 10.52 -18.47
CA ASN A 63 -3.54 9.68 -19.64
C ASN A 63 -2.78 10.41 -20.76
N ASP A 64 -2.72 11.74 -20.67
CA ASP A 64 -1.85 12.60 -21.48
C ASP A 64 -0.37 12.48 -21.08
N GLY A 65 -0.05 11.75 -20.00
CA GLY A 65 1.31 11.59 -19.50
C GLY A 65 1.82 12.84 -18.76
N ARG A 66 0.94 13.82 -18.52
CA ARG A 66 1.29 15.07 -17.83
C ARG A 66 1.18 14.87 -16.32
N VAL A 67 2.06 15.54 -15.59
CA VAL A 67 1.93 15.75 -14.15
C VAL A 67 1.81 17.24 -13.94
N VAL A 68 0.71 17.69 -13.33
CA VAL A 68 0.39 19.12 -13.23
C VAL A 68 0.13 19.49 -11.77
N LEU A 69 0.67 20.64 -11.35
CA LEU A 69 0.44 21.27 -10.06
C LEU A 69 -0.50 22.46 -10.22
N TRP A 70 -1.75 22.26 -9.83
CA TRP A 70 -2.79 23.28 -9.92
C TRP A 70 -2.79 24.16 -8.67
N PRO A 71 -2.85 25.49 -8.81
CA PRO A 71 -3.13 26.39 -7.69
C PRO A 71 -4.46 26.02 -7.02
N LEU A 72 -4.48 25.98 -5.69
CA LEU A 72 -5.72 25.84 -4.93
C LEU A 72 -6.53 27.16 -4.95
N PRO A 73 -7.86 27.13 -4.76
CA PRO A 73 -8.66 28.34 -4.66
C PRO A 73 -8.10 29.30 -3.59
N GLY A 74 -7.92 30.57 -3.97
CA GLY A 74 -7.36 31.60 -3.09
C GLY A 74 -5.82 31.64 -3.04
N SER A 75 -5.12 30.74 -3.73
CA SER A 75 -3.67 30.90 -3.97
C SER A 75 -3.41 31.64 -5.29
N SER A 76 -2.32 32.40 -5.32
CA SER A 76 -1.84 33.08 -6.54
C SER A 76 -0.90 32.17 -7.31
N GLY A 77 -1.03 32.12 -8.63
CA GLY A 77 -0.09 31.44 -9.51
C GLY A 77 -0.79 30.78 -10.70
N GLU A 78 0.00 30.38 -11.68
CA GLU A 78 -0.46 29.55 -12.80
C GLU A 78 -0.20 28.07 -12.51
N PRO A 79 -0.92 27.14 -13.18
CA PRO A 79 -0.58 25.74 -13.18
C PRO A 79 0.88 25.53 -13.61
N TRP A 80 1.56 24.62 -12.94
CA TRP A 80 2.93 24.26 -13.27
C TRP A 80 2.99 22.80 -13.69
N GLU A 81 3.76 22.49 -14.73
CA GLU A 81 3.85 21.14 -15.30
C GLU A 81 5.27 20.60 -15.13
N PHE A 82 5.36 19.34 -14.69
CA PHE A 82 6.64 18.66 -14.63
C PHE A 82 7.14 18.35 -16.05
N GLU A 83 8.42 18.60 -16.29
CA GLU A 83 9.09 18.25 -17.54
C GLU A 83 10.01 17.04 -17.36
N GLY A 84 10.50 16.49 -18.47
CA GLY A 84 11.53 15.44 -18.47
C GLY A 84 11.04 14.02 -18.19
N HIS A 85 9.76 13.82 -17.90
CA HIS A 85 9.14 12.50 -17.79
C HIS A 85 8.50 12.05 -19.11
N GLN A 86 8.43 10.74 -19.33
CA GLN A 86 7.82 10.13 -20.52
C GLN A 86 6.94 8.96 -20.11
N GLY A 87 5.80 8.82 -20.79
CA GLY A 87 4.84 7.75 -20.54
C GLY A 87 3.74 8.13 -19.55
N ARG A 88 2.81 7.20 -19.36
CA ARG A 88 1.60 7.42 -18.58
C ARG A 88 1.92 7.48 -17.08
N ALA A 89 1.58 8.59 -16.44
CA ALA A 89 1.63 8.73 -15.00
C ALA A 89 0.32 8.25 -14.37
N THR A 90 0.37 7.26 -13.49
CA THR A 90 -0.86 6.58 -13.02
C THR A 90 -1.25 6.93 -11.59
N HIS A 91 -0.26 7.16 -10.72
CA HIS A 91 -0.46 7.43 -9.31
C HIS A 91 0.54 8.47 -8.83
N LEU A 92 0.16 9.26 -7.84
CA LEU A 92 1.03 10.24 -7.20
C LEU A 92 0.71 10.36 -5.71
N ALA A 93 1.70 10.76 -4.91
CA ALA A 93 1.50 11.10 -3.51
C ALA A 93 2.58 12.07 -3.03
N TYR A 94 2.22 12.98 -2.13
CA TYR A 94 3.16 13.79 -1.36
C TYR A 94 3.71 12.99 -0.18
N SER A 95 4.90 13.34 0.29
CA SER A 95 5.33 12.99 1.65
C SER A 95 4.53 13.79 2.68
N ASP A 96 4.40 13.29 3.90
CA ASP A 96 3.62 13.94 4.97
C ASP A 96 4.14 15.34 5.34
N ASP A 97 5.44 15.59 5.16
CA ASP A 97 6.08 16.90 5.34
C ASP A 97 5.89 17.85 4.14
N HIS A 98 5.23 17.38 3.07
CA HIS A 98 5.01 18.09 1.81
C HIS A 98 6.27 18.53 1.06
N ARG A 99 7.45 18.01 1.43
CA ARG A 99 8.74 18.36 0.81
C ARG A 99 9.08 17.48 -0.38
N ARG A 100 8.34 16.39 -0.61
CA ARG A 100 8.54 15.52 -1.78
C ARG A 100 7.23 15.17 -2.43
N LEU A 101 7.28 14.98 -3.75
CA LEU A 101 6.21 14.38 -4.55
C LEU A 101 6.79 13.17 -5.27
N ALA A 102 6.15 12.01 -5.11
CA ALA A 102 6.44 10.83 -5.92
C ALA A 102 5.33 10.60 -6.94
N VAL A 103 5.73 10.22 -8.15
CA VAL A 103 4.82 9.88 -9.25
C VAL A 103 5.25 8.56 -9.88
N VAL A 104 4.28 7.66 -10.07
CA VAL A 104 4.45 6.37 -10.73
C VAL A 104 4.24 6.52 -12.23
N PHE A 105 5.25 6.12 -12.97
CA PHE A 105 5.20 5.85 -14.39
C PHE A 105 5.20 4.32 -14.61
N SER A 106 5.16 3.89 -15.87
CA SER A 106 4.95 2.48 -16.24
C SER A 106 5.84 1.46 -15.49
N ASP A 107 7.12 1.77 -15.29
CA ASP A 107 8.13 0.84 -14.76
C ASP A 107 9.07 1.48 -13.70
N HIS A 108 8.81 2.73 -13.31
CA HIS A 108 9.64 3.48 -12.38
C HIS A 108 8.83 4.52 -11.63
N ILE A 109 9.40 4.99 -10.53
CA ILE A 109 8.89 6.12 -9.76
C ILE A 109 9.86 7.29 -9.97
N MET A 110 9.34 8.48 -10.17
CA MET A 110 10.13 9.71 -10.08
C MET A 110 9.75 10.45 -8.79
N VAL A 111 10.75 10.93 -8.07
CA VAL A 111 10.56 11.66 -6.82
C VAL A 111 11.21 13.03 -6.92
N TRP A 112 10.42 14.08 -6.81
CA TRP A 112 10.88 15.47 -6.81
C TRP A 112 10.99 15.98 -5.37
N THR A 113 12.05 16.73 -5.09
CA THR A 113 12.12 17.59 -3.90
C THR A 113 11.45 18.91 -4.24
N LEU A 114 10.61 19.40 -3.33
CA LEU A 114 9.83 20.61 -3.50
C LEU A 114 10.34 21.75 -2.62
N ASP A 115 10.19 22.97 -3.09
CA ASP A 115 10.42 24.20 -2.34
C ASP A 115 9.20 24.57 -1.46
N GLU A 116 9.26 25.73 -0.82
CA GLU A 116 8.18 26.24 0.04
C GLU A 116 6.89 26.59 -0.72
N ASP A 117 6.99 26.80 -2.03
CA ASP A 117 5.84 27.05 -2.91
C ASP A 117 5.24 25.77 -3.50
N GLY A 118 5.82 24.62 -3.13
CA GLY A 118 5.41 23.31 -3.61
C GLY A 118 5.84 23.04 -5.04
N LEU A 119 6.83 23.77 -5.56
CA LEU A 119 7.40 23.60 -6.89
C LEU A 119 8.72 22.82 -6.82
N PRO A 120 9.15 22.13 -7.90
CA PRO A 120 10.39 21.37 -7.87
C PRO A 120 11.62 22.24 -7.66
N ALA A 121 12.39 21.91 -6.63
CA ALA A 121 13.63 22.59 -6.27
C ALA A 121 14.87 21.93 -6.88
N THR A 122 14.77 20.64 -7.24
CA THR A 122 15.87 19.83 -7.77
C THR A 122 15.39 18.93 -8.90
N GLU A 123 16.35 18.40 -9.66
CA GLU A 123 16.09 17.27 -10.55
C GLU A 123 15.48 16.08 -9.77
N PRO A 124 14.58 15.30 -10.39
CA PRO A 124 13.96 14.17 -9.75
C PRO A 124 14.92 12.99 -9.59
N VAL A 125 14.75 12.25 -8.49
CA VAL A 125 15.35 10.95 -8.31
C VAL A 125 14.48 9.91 -9.02
N LYS A 126 15.09 9.14 -9.94
CA LYS A 126 14.43 8.02 -10.62
C LYS A 126 14.68 6.71 -9.87
N LEU A 127 13.62 6.07 -9.42
CA LEU A 127 13.63 4.78 -8.73
C LEU A 127 13.16 3.68 -9.68
N PRO A 128 14.07 2.84 -10.22
CA PRO A 128 13.71 1.80 -11.17
C PRO A 128 13.02 0.61 -10.47
N HIS A 129 11.83 0.22 -10.95
CA HIS A 129 11.16 -1.01 -10.50
C HIS A 129 11.27 -2.13 -11.54
N GLY A 130 11.25 -1.77 -12.84
CA GLY A 130 11.44 -2.71 -13.95
C GLY A 130 10.21 -3.59 -14.26
N THR A 131 9.13 -3.43 -13.52
CA THR A 131 7.84 -4.11 -13.73
C THR A 131 6.68 -3.16 -13.43
N TYR A 132 5.46 -3.59 -13.73
CA TYR A 132 4.26 -2.79 -13.46
C TYR A 132 4.12 -2.55 -11.95
N LEU A 133 4.05 -1.28 -11.57
CA LEU A 133 3.88 -0.83 -10.20
C LEU A 133 2.39 -0.83 -9.82
N HIS A 134 2.07 -1.42 -8.67
CA HIS A 134 0.72 -1.41 -8.11
C HIS A 134 0.53 -0.35 -7.03
N GLY A 135 1.59 0.04 -6.33
CA GLY A 135 1.51 1.09 -5.33
C GLY A 135 2.84 1.45 -4.70
N PHE A 136 2.85 2.56 -3.98
CA PHE A 136 3.95 3.00 -3.15
C PHE A 136 3.44 3.82 -1.97
N VAL A 137 4.33 4.09 -1.01
CA VAL A 137 4.02 4.88 0.19
C VAL A 137 5.31 5.49 0.75
N PHE A 138 5.24 6.75 1.20
CA PHE A 138 6.31 7.39 1.98
C PHE A 138 6.19 7.00 3.46
N ASP A 139 7.31 7.00 4.17
CA ASP A 139 7.28 7.07 5.63
C ASP A 139 6.96 8.51 6.08
N ARG A 140 6.63 8.71 7.35
CA ARG A 140 6.24 10.06 7.84
C ARG A 140 7.39 11.07 7.81
N SER A 141 8.65 10.61 7.76
CA SER A 141 9.79 11.52 7.59
C SER A 141 9.98 11.97 6.13
N GLY A 142 9.32 11.33 5.17
CA GLY A 142 9.51 11.58 3.75
C GLY A 142 10.87 11.15 3.21
N ARG A 143 11.73 10.51 4.02
CA ARG A 143 13.04 10.03 3.61
C ARG A 143 12.96 8.68 2.92
N PHE A 144 12.07 7.81 3.38
CA PHE A 144 11.94 6.46 2.88
C PHE A 144 10.67 6.31 2.05
N LEU A 145 10.76 5.46 1.03
CA LEU A 145 9.62 5.08 0.21
C LEU A 145 9.62 3.57 0.06
N VAL A 146 8.45 2.93 0.21
CA VAL A 146 8.27 1.52 -0.19
C VAL A 146 7.41 1.46 -1.42
N SER A 147 7.84 0.71 -2.43
CA SER A 147 7.06 0.44 -3.65
C SER A 147 6.83 -1.05 -3.84
N VAL A 148 5.71 -1.41 -4.47
CA VAL A 148 5.31 -2.78 -4.75
C VAL A 148 4.74 -2.92 -6.17
N GLY A 149 4.90 -4.10 -6.76
CA GLY A 149 4.45 -4.36 -8.13
C GLY A 149 4.27 -5.84 -8.48
N ALA A 150 4.21 -6.09 -9.79
CA ALA A 150 3.91 -7.40 -10.35
C ALA A 150 5.02 -8.45 -10.14
N ASP A 151 6.25 -8.03 -9.81
CA ASP A 151 7.38 -8.92 -9.53
C ASP A 151 7.34 -9.60 -8.15
N SER A 152 6.26 -9.41 -7.40
CA SER A 152 6.05 -9.98 -6.07
C SER A 152 7.07 -9.50 -5.01
N GLN A 153 7.86 -8.45 -5.33
CA GLN A 153 8.79 -7.83 -4.41
C GLN A 153 8.21 -6.53 -3.84
N ALA A 154 8.71 -6.13 -2.68
CA ALA A 154 8.66 -4.75 -2.23
C ALA A 154 10.07 -4.17 -2.26
N TYR A 155 10.20 -2.92 -2.68
CA TYR A 155 11.47 -2.20 -2.72
C TYR A 155 11.41 -1.08 -1.71
N PHE A 156 12.38 -1.06 -0.80
CA PHE A 156 12.56 -0.03 0.20
C PHE A 156 13.68 0.90 -0.22
N TRP A 157 13.36 2.17 -0.44
CA TRP A 157 14.24 3.18 -0.98
C TRP A 157 14.64 4.18 0.10
N ASP A 158 15.94 4.38 0.32
CA ASP A 158 16.47 5.56 1.04
C ASP A 158 16.62 6.69 0.03
N LEU A 159 15.76 7.71 0.07
CA LEU A 159 15.76 8.78 -0.94
C LEU A 159 16.94 9.75 -0.81
N GLU A 160 17.74 9.61 0.24
CA GLU A 160 19.05 10.27 0.35
C GLU A 160 20.17 9.45 -0.29
N ARG A 161 19.98 8.14 -0.45
CA ARG A 161 20.93 7.16 -1.00
C ARG A 161 20.19 6.09 -1.82
N PRO A 162 19.55 6.46 -2.94
CA PRO A 162 18.65 5.57 -3.67
C PRO A 162 19.32 4.31 -4.20
N GLU A 163 20.64 4.35 -4.40
CA GLU A 163 21.47 3.20 -4.78
C GLU A 163 21.55 2.09 -3.72
N THR A 164 21.23 2.40 -2.45
CA THR A 164 21.26 1.43 -1.35
C THR A 164 19.91 0.77 -1.08
N SER A 165 19.01 0.76 -2.08
CA SER A 165 17.68 0.17 -1.93
C SER A 165 17.73 -1.30 -1.52
N VAL A 166 16.79 -1.72 -0.67
CA VAL A 166 16.66 -3.09 -0.18
C VAL A 166 15.41 -3.72 -0.77
N ARG A 167 15.50 -4.98 -1.22
CA ARG A 167 14.34 -5.72 -1.75
C ARG A 167 13.77 -6.62 -0.66
N TYR A 168 12.46 -6.82 -0.65
CA TYR A 168 11.79 -7.70 0.30
C TYR A 168 10.96 -8.70 -0.50
N PRO A 169 11.07 -10.02 -0.23
CA PRO A 169 10.24 -11.05 -0.85
C PRO A 169 8.81 -10.97 -0.30
N ALA A 170 8.09 -9.96 -0.75
CA ALA A 170 6.86 -9.49 -0.11
C ALA A 170 5.67 -10.41 -0.37
N ALA A 171 5.72 -11.25 -1.40
CA ALA A 171 4.59 -12.06 -1.82
C ALA A 171 5.00 -13.30 -2.64
N THR A 172 4.09 -14.27 -2.78
CA THR A 172 4.19 -15.34 -3.80
C THR A 172 3.30 -15.10 -5.02
N GLY A 173 2.43 -14.09 -4.96
CA GLY A 173 1.75 -13.48 -6.11
C GLY A 173 2.03 -11.97 -6.20
N GLU A 174 1.37 -11.26 -7.11
CA GLU A 174 1.58 -9.80 -7.28
C GLU A 174 1.40 -9.04 -5.96
N ALA A 175 2.33 -8.14 -5.64
CA ALA A 175 2.24 -7.28 -4.47
C ALA A 175 1.39 -6.05 -4.83
N ARG A 176 0.20 -5.94 -4.24
CA ARG A 176 -0.86 -5.03 -4.72
C ARG A 176 -0.96 -3.73 -3.96
N ALA A 177 -0.62 -3.73 -2.68
CA ALA A 177 -0.73 -2.53 -1.84
C ALA A 177 0.32 -2.56 -0.73
N VAL A 178 0.76 -1.39 -0.29
CA VAL A 178 1.76 -1.23 0.77
C VAL A 178 1.42 -0.05 1.68
N ARG A 179 1.64 -0.18 3.00
CA ARG A 179 1.49 0.90 3.98
C ARG A 179 2.52 0.77 5.10
N PHE A 180 3.06 1.90 5.56
CA PHE A 180 3.73 1.94 6.86
C PHE A 180 2.72 1.85 8.01
N ILE A 181 3.14 1.22 9.10
CA ILE A 181 2.35 0.95 10.29
C ILE A 181 3.23 1.01 11.54
N PHE A 182 2.60 1.08 12.71
CA PHE A 182 3.28 1.13 14.01
C PHE A 182 4.36 2.20 14.08
N ASP A 183 3.98 3.41 13.69
CA ASP A 183 4.88 4.55 13.68
C ASP A 183 6.10 4.38 12.74
N ASP A 184 5.86 3.87 11.52
CA ASP A 184 6.86 3.55 10.48
C ASP A 184 7.89 2.49 10.87
N ARG A 185 7.75 1.86 12.03
CA ARG A 185 8.63 0.75 12.45
C ARG A 185 8.49 -0.48 11.56
N TYR A 186 7.32 -0.64 10.96
CA TYR A 186 7.02 -1.72 10.03
C TYR A 186 6.30 -1.20 8.79
N PHE A 187 6.31 -1.98 7.73
CA PHE A 187 5.41 -1.82 6.60
C PHE A 187 4.69 -3.14 6.30
N ALA A 188 3.43 -3.01 5.90
CA ALA A 188 2.56 -4.11 5.49
C ALA A 188 2.40 -4.11 3.98
N VAL A 189 2.51 -5.28 3.36
CA VAL A 189 2.25 -5.52 1.93
C VAL A 189 1.08 -6.48 1.80
N LEU A 190 0.07 -6.14 1.00
CA LEU A 190 -0.98 -7.08 0.61
C LEU A 190 -0.68 -7.67 -0.77
N SER A 191 -1.00 -8.94 -0.96
CA SER A 191 -0.75 -9.66 -2.20
C SER A 191 -2.00 -10.32 -2.77
N GLY A 192 -1.97 -10.54 -4.09
CA GLY A 192 -2.92 -11.39 -4.79
C GLY A 192 -2.89 -12.87 -4.41
N ASP A 193 -1.92 -13.31 -3.60
CA ASP A 193 -1.91 -14.64 -2.97
C ASP A 193 -2.85 -14.76 -1.76
N ALA A 194 -3.67 -13.73 -1.49
CA ALA A 194 -4.58 -13.62 -0.35
C ALA A 194 -3.87 -13.56 1.02
N THR A 195 -2.60 -13.09 1.03
CA THR A 195 -1.86 -12.81 2.25
C THR A 195 -1.51 -11.33 2.39
N GLY A 196 -1.33 -10.90 3.64
CA GLY A 196 -0.64 -9.69 4.01
C GLY A 196 0.68 -10.04 4.70
N ARG A 197 1.79 -9.39 4.37
CA ARG A 197 3.09 -9.61 5.01
C ARG A 197 3.61 -8.33 5.65
N LEU A 198 4.09 -8.43 6.88
CA LEU A 198 4.61 -7.30 7.64
C LEU A 198 6.12 -7.44 7.82
N TRP A 199 6.85 -6.36 7.56
CA TRP A 199 8.30 -6.30 7.59
C TRP A 199 8.80 -5.15 8.45
N PRO A 200 9.91 -5.30 9.19
CA PRO A 200 10.59 -4.18 9.82
C PRO A 200 11.11 -3.20 8.77
N SER A 201 10.96 -1.89 9.00
CA SER A 201 11.34 -0.86 8.04
C SER A 201 12.84 -0.54 8.00
N GLN A 202 13.64 -1.00 8.97
CA GLN A 202 15.06 -0.64 9.09
C GLN A 202 15.99 -1.85 9.18
N SER A 203 15.76 -2.88 8.35
CA SER A 203 16.74 -3.95 8.21
C SER A 203 17.91 -3.47 7.34
N SER A 204 19.12 -3.44 7.92
CA SER A 204 20.37 -3.19 7.18
C SER A 204 20.85 -4.41 6.37
N VAL A 205 20.12 -5.52 6.44
CA VAL A 205 20.42 -6.79 5.78
C VAL A 205 19.27 -7.14 4.83
N GLN A 206 19.62 -7.71 3.68
CA GLN A 206 18.67 -8.25 2.72
C GLN A 206 17.78 -9.30 3.42
N PRO A 207 16.49 -9.00 3.63
CA PRO A 207 15.63 -9.82 4.48
C PRO A 207 15.18 -11.09 3.77
N ALA A 208 15.10 -12.18 4.53
CA ALA A 208 14.66 -13.48 4.05
C ALA A 208 13.14 -13.64 4.20
N SER A 209 12.49 -14.40 3.32
CA SER A 209 11.02 -14.55 3.26
C SER A 209 10.37 -15.01 4.58
N ASN A 210 11.10 -15.74 5.41
CA ASN A 210 10.66 -16.26 6.70
C ASN A 210 10.71 -15.24 7.85
N GLU A 211 11.21 -14.03 7.61
CA GLU A 211 11.26 -12.95 8.61
C GLU A 211 9.99 -12.09 8.60
N ALA A 212 9.12 -12.24 7.59
CA ALA A 212 7.84 -11.55 7.54
C ALA A 212 6.79 -12.22 8.45
N MET A 213 5.98 -11.40 9.13
CA MET A 213 4.74 -11.90 9.72
C MET A 213 3.66 -11.98 8.65
N VAL A 214 3.04 -13.15 8.49
CA VAL A 214 1.98 -13.39 7.49
C VAL A 214 0.61 -13.32 8.16
N LEU A 215 -0.28 -12.53 7.55
CA LEU A 215 -1.68 -12.40 7.90
C LEU A 215 -2.51 -13.01 6.77
N ALA A 216 -3.43 -13.92 7.09
CA ALA A 216 -4.38 -14.42 6.10
C ALA A 216 -5.41 -13.33 5.82
N VAL A 217 -5.53 -12.93 4.56
CA VAL A 217 -6.39 -11.86 4.09
C VAL A 217 -7.27 -12.44 2.97
N ASP A 218 -8.26 -13.24 3.38
CA ASP A 218 -9.09 -14.03 2.47
C ASP A 218 -10.45 -13.34 2.20
N PRO A 219 -10.95 -13.32 0.94
CA PRO A 219 -10.28 -13.58 -0.34
C PRO A 219 -9.77 -12.33 -1.06
N GLN A 220 -8.64 -12.43 -1.77
CA GLN A 220 -8.15 -11.46 -2.77
C GLN A 220 -8.22 -9.97 -2.33
N PRO A 221 -7.33 -9.52 -1.43
CA PRO A 221 -7.30 -8.12 -1.05
C PRO A 221 -6.95 -7.24 -2.26
N ILE A 222 -7.65 -6.13 -2.36
CA ILE A 222 -7.43 -5.12 -3.40
C ILE A 222 -7.01 -3.80 -2.76
N TYR A 223 -7.53 -3.47 -1.58
CA TYR A 223 -7.30 -2.17 -0.96
C TYR A 223 -6.75 -2.33 0.45
N LEU A 224 -5.72 -1.55 0.74
CA LEU A 224 -5.15 -1.37 2.08
C LEU A 224 -5.22 0.12 2.42
N ALA A 225 -5.88 0.46 3.52
CA ALA A 225 -5.80 1.80 4.09
C ALA A 225 -5.37 1.70 5.54
N THR A 226 -4.59 2.66 5.99
CA THR A 226 -4.24 2.84 7.39
C THR A 226 -4.95 4.09 7.89
N ALA A 227 -5.50 4.02 9.10
CA ALA A 227 -5.88 5.24 9.78
C ALA A 227 -4.61 6.01 10.17
N HIS A 228 -4.75 7.32 10.38
CA HIS A 228 -3.65 8.20 10.78
C HIS A 228 -2.98 7.76 12.09
N ASP A 229 -3.68 6.97 12.92
CA ASP A 229 -3.14 6.39 14.15
C ASP A 229 -2.00 5.37 13.91
N GLY A 230 -1.77 4.96 12.64
CA GLY A 230 -0.76 3.97 12.24
C GLY A 230 -1.01 2.56 12.76
N ARG A 231 -2.17 2.34 13.42
CA ARG A 231 -2.52 1.15 14.18
C ARG A 231 -3.80 0.51 13.68
N THR A 232 -4.65 1.24 12.98
CA THR A 232 -5.86 0.68 12.38
C THR A 232 -5.62 0.45 10.90
N ILE A 233 -5.75 -0.81 10.46
CA ILE A 233 -5.71 -1.21 9.06
C ILE A 233 -7.13 -1.53 8.60
N LEU A 234 -7.54 -0.95 7.48
CA LEU A 234 -8.70 -1.36 6.72
C LEU A 234 -8.24 -2.20 5.54
N VAL A 235 -8.84 -3.36 5.38
CA VAL A 235 -8.61 -4.24 4.23
C VAL A 235 -9.89 -4.43 3.45
N GLY A 236 -9.84 -4.10 2.16
CA GLY A 236 -10.93 -4.30 1.22
C GLY A 236 -10.63 -5.44 0.25
N SER A 237 -11.62 -6.31 0.06
CA SER A 237 -11.61 -7.46 -0.84
C SER A 237 -12.73 -7.34 -1.87
N ARG A 238 -12.58 -7.94 -3.05
CA ARG A 238 -13.63 -7.89 -4.08
C ARG A 238 -14.83 -8.73 -3.69
N GLY A 239 -15.98 -8.09 -3.52
CA GLY A 239 -17.25 -8.78 -3.24
C GLY A 239 -17.49 -9.07 -1.76
N ASP A 240 -16.57 -8.69 -0.88
CA ASP A 240 -16.67 -8.88 0.57
C ASP A 240 -16.78 -7.55 1.32
N PRO A 241 -17.37 -7.55 2.53
CA PRO A 241 -17.33 -6.40 3.41
C PRO A 241 -15.89 -5.96 3.71
N ILE A 242 -15.68 -4.64 3.81
CA ILE A 242 -14.41 -4.07 4.29
C ILE A 242 -14.18 -4.57 5.71
N ARG A 243 -13.00 -5.15 5.95
CA ARG A 243 -12.58 -5.62 7.27
C ARG A 243 -11.77 -4.54 7.96
N LEU A 244 -12.09 -4.27 9.23
CA LEU A 244 -11.32 -3.40 10.10
C LEU A 244 -10.46 -4.25 11.04
N LEU A 245 -9.15 -4.03 10.98
CA LEU A 245 -8.16 -4.67 11.83
C LEU A 245 -7.52 -3.60 12.69
N ARG A 246 -7.75 -3.66 14.01
CA ARG A 246 -7.08 -2.78 14.97
C ARG A 246 -5.86 -3.49 15.54
N LEU A 247 -4.68 -2.98 15.22
CA LEU A 247 -3.41 -3.40 15.80
C LEU A 247 -3.26 -2.75 17.17
N VAL A 248 -2.94 -3.54 18.19
CA VAL A 248 -2.71 -3.06 19.56
C VAL A 248 -1.22 -3.12 19.89
N ASP A 249 -0.69 -2.15 20.65
CA ASP A 249 0.74 -2.08 21.00
C ASP A 249 1.24 -3.27 21.82
N SER A 250 0.34 -4.11 22.36
CA SER A 250 0.69 -5.36 23.04
C SER A 250 1.31 -6.42 22.09
N PHE A 251 1.39 -6.13 20.80
CA PHE A 251 2.23 -6.86 19.85
C PHE A 251 3.67 -6.33 19.92
N GLU A 252 4.41 -6.71 20.97
CA GLU A 252 5.86 -6.77 20.77
C GLU A 252 6.10 -7.91 19.77
N LEU A 253 6.33 -7.56 18.51
CA LEU A 253 6.44 -8.50 17.40
C LEU A 253 7.62 -9.46 17.54
N GLU A 254 8.69 -9.03 18.23
CA GLU A 254 9.81 -9.90 18.59
C GLU A 254 9.38 -11.00 19.59
N PRO A 255 8.80 -10.69 20.76
CA PRO A 255 8.16 -11.67 21.64
C PRO A 255 7.02 -12.45 21.02
N LEU A 256 6.21 -11.93 20.10
CA LEU A 256 5.15 -12.71 19.47
C LEU A 256 5.69 -13.63 18.38
N ALA A 257 6.66 -13.21 17.56
CA ALA A 257 7.36 -14.09 16.64
C ALA A 257 8.17 -15.14 17.41
N ALA A 258 8.86 -14.74 18.48
CA ALA A 258 9.57 -15.63 19.39
C ALA A 258 8.59 -16.54 20.16
N ARG A 259 7.42 -16.06 20.61
CA ARG A 259 6.37 -16.87 21.26
C ARG A 259 5.60 -17.72 20.27
N LEU A 260 5.40 -17.34 19.02
CA LEU A 260 4.85 -18.22 17.99
C LEU A 260 5.88 -19.28 17.59
N ARG A 261 7.18 -18.94 17.63
CA ARG A 261 8.29 -19.89 17.47
C ARG A 261 8.53 -20.76 18.72
N ALA A 262 8.17 -20.29 19.92
CA ALA A 262 8.42 -20.96 21.20
C ALA A 262 7.17 -21.56 21.88
N ALA A 263 5.95 -21.17 21.49
CA ALA A 263 4.68 -21.70 22.04
C ALA A 263 4.14 -22.88 21.22
N THR A 264 4.88 -23.39 20.24
CA THR A 264 4.54 -24.63 19.55
C THR A 264 5.00 -25.85 20.36
N ASP A 265 4.36 -26.06 21.51
CA ASP A 265 4.12 -27.42 22.02
C ASP A 265 2.94 -28.08 21.27
N TYR A 266 2.37 -27.37 20.28
CA TYR A 266 1.36 -27.85 19.33
C TYR A 266 1.89 -27.69 17.90
N CYS A 267 1.90 -28.78 17.14
CA CYS A 267 2.32 -28.76 15.74
C CYS A 267 1.18 -28.27 14.84
N LEU A 268 1.40 -27.13 14.18
CA LEU A 268 0.51 -26.63 13.13
C LEU A 268 0.44 -27.63 11.97
N THR A 269 -0.77 -27.85 11.44
CA THR A 269 -0.99 -28.70 10.27
C THR A 269 -0.36 -28.09 9.01
N VAL A 270 -0.10 -28.91 7.99
CA VAL A 270 0.45 -28.44 6.70
C VAL A 270 -0.39 -27.28 6.14
N ASP A 271 -1.72 -27.40 6.18
CA ASP A 271 -2.63 -26.36 5.68
C ASP A 271 -2.56 -25.08 6.52
N GLU A 272 -2.46 -25.19 7.85
CA GLU A 272 -2.27 -24.04 8.73
C GLU A 272 -0.90 -23.38 8.50
N ARG A 273 0.16 -24.14 8.23
CA ARG A 273 1.48 -23.60 7.90
C ARG A 273 1.48 -22.89 6.55
N MET A 274 0.83 -23.49 5.55
CA MET A 274 0.65 -22.84 4.25
C MET A 274 -0.17 -21.55 4.37
N ARG A 275 -1.25 -21.57 5.15
CA ARG A 275 -2.17 -20.44 5.31
C ARG A 275 -1.67 -19.34 6.23
N LEU A 276 -1.10 -19.70 7.39
CA LEU A 276 -0.72 -18.76 8.44
C LEU A 276 0.75 -18.34 8.37
N LEU A 277 1.62 -19.18 7.79
CA LEU A 277 3.06 -18.91 7.69
C LEU A 277 3.52 -18.70 6.24
N GLY A 278 2.63 -18.88 5.25
CA GLY A 278 2.96 -18.70 3.83
C GLY A 278 3.99 -19.71 3.30
N GLU A 279 4.18 -20.83 3.99
CA GLU A 279 5.11 -21.88 3.58
C GLU A 279 4.62 -22.55 2.29
N LEU A 280 5.53 -22.83 1.35
CA LEU A 280 5.21 -23.69 0.19
C LEU A 280 4.93 -25.11 0.70
N ARG A 281 4.00 -25.83 0.03
CA ARG A 281 3.54 -27.15 0.49
C ARG A 281 4.66 -28.10 0.90
N GLY A 282 5.74 -28.21 0.11
CA GLY A 282 6.88 -29.07 0.46
C GLY A 282 7.63 -28.64 1.73
N ALA A 283 7.78 -27.34 1.96
CA ALA A 283 8.39 -26.81 3.19
C ALA A 283 7.47 -26.98 4.40
N ALA A 284 6.15 -26.81 4.19
CA ALA A 284 5.13 -27.03 5.20
C ALA A 284 5.02 -28.51 5.60
N GLU A 285 5.09 -29.43 4.64
CA GLU A 285 5.13 -30.88 4.87
C GLU A 285 6.36 -31.29 5.67
N GLU A 286 7.55 -30.82 5.27
CA GLU A 286 8.81 -31.10 5.96
C GLU A 286 8.78 -30.59 7.41
N ALA A 287 8.37 -29.34 7.59
CA ALA A 287 8.41 -28.70 8.90
C ALA A 287 7.28 -29.18 9.84
N ALA A 288 6.12 -29.55 9.30
CA ALA A 288 5.09 -30.26 10.08
C ALA A 288 5.56 -31.66 10.48
N ARG A 289 6.25 -32.39 9.60
CA ARG A 289 6.81 -33.71 9.90
C ARG A 289 7.83 -33.64 11.04
N VAL A 290 8.82 -32.74 10.93
CA VAL A 290 9.86 -32.55 11.95
C VAL A 290 9.25 -32.19 13.31
N CYS A 291 8.25 -31.30 13.35
CA CYS A 291 7.56 -30.96 14.58
C CYS A 291 6.85 -32.19 15.19
N ASN A 292 6.09 -32.93 14.38
CA ASN A 292 5.34 -34.10 14.85
C ASN A 292 6.27 -35.21 15.37
N GLU A 293 7.45 -35.37 14.79
CA GLU A 293 8.51 -36.29 15.25
C GLU A 293 9.10 -35.87 16.60
N GLN A 294 9.17 -34.56 16.88
CA GLN A 294 9.72 -34.02 18.13
C GLN A 294 8.70 -33.96 19.28
N VAL A 295 7.42 -33.70 18.99
CA VAL A 295 6.39 -33.40 19.99
C VAL A 295 5.44 -34.58 20.26
N GLY A 296 5.31 -35.52 19.31
CA GLY A 296 4.70 -36.83 19.56
C GLY A 296 3.20 -36.85 19.92
N ALA A 297 2.29 -36.29 19.10
CA ALA A 297 0.90 -36.78 18.88
C ALA A 297 0.07 -35.86 17.94
N PRO A 298 -0.91 -36.41 17.19
CA PRO A 298 -1.80 -35.66 16.27
C PRO A 298 -2.99 -34.98 17.00
N PRO A 299 -3.72 -34.03 16.36
CA PRO A 299 -4.77 -33.26 17.03
C PRO A 299 -6.05 -34.07 17.33
N LEU A 300 -6.52 -33.95 18.58
CA LEU A 300 -7.86 -34.29 19.05
C LEU A 300 -8.88 -33.22 18.61
N PHE A 301 -9.37 -33.27 17.37
CA PHE A 301 -10.75 -32.85 17.01
C PHE A 301 -11.05 -33.14 15.52
N ARG A 302 -12.12 -33.88 15.22
CA ARG A 302 -12.74 -33.96 13.88
C ARG A 302 -14.12 -33.29 13.95
N PRO A 303 -14.37 -32.14 13.32
CA PRO A 303 -15.72 -31.60 13.21
C PRO A 303 -16.55 -32.39 12.17
N GLY A 304 -17.60 -33.06 12.66
CA GLY A 304 -18.89 -33.28 11.98
C GLY A 304 -18.93 -34.02 10.63
N ALA A 305 -18.96 -35.34 10.66
CA ALA A 305 -19.68 -36.11 9.64
C ALA A 305 -21.17 -36.15 10.06
N HIS A 306 -22.06 -35.55 9.25
CA HIS A 306 -23.50 -35.74 9.42
C HIS A 306 -23.86 -37.18 9.05
N ASP A 307 -24.09 -38.00 10.07
CA ASP A 307 -24.78 -39.29 9.94
C ASP A 307 -26.29 -39.04 10.05
N HIS A 308 -26.98 -39.17 8.92
CA HIS A 308 -28.42 -39.34 8.87
C HIS A 308 -28.74 -40.72 8.31
N SER A 309 -28.62 -41.77 9.14
CA SER A 309 -29.51 -42.92 9.01
C SER A 309 -29.54 -43.76 10.29
N HIS A 310 -30.50 -43.47 11.18
CA HIS A 310 -31.09 -44.51 11.99
C HIS A 310 -32.61 -44.52 11.86
N ASP A 311 -33.04 -45.65 11.30
CA ASP A 311 -34.35 -46.26 11.30
C ASP A 311 -35.29 -45.87 12.45
N ARG A 312 -36.58 -45.76 12.09
CA ARG A 312 -37.68 -46.51 12.74
C ARG A 312 -38.98 -46.33 11.97
N LYS A 313 -39.36 -47.34 11.18
CA LYS A 313 -40.45 -48.28 11.51
C LYS A 313 -40.51 -49.42 10.51
#